data_AF-A0A939F0K2-F1
#
_entry.id   AF-A0A939F0K2-F1
#
_cell.length_a   1.000
_cell.length_b   1.000
_cell.length_c   1.000
_cell.angle_alpha   90.00
_cell.angle_beta   90.00
_cell.angle_gamma   90.00
#
_symmetry.space_group_name_H-M   'P 1'
#
loop_
_entity.id
_entity.type
_entity.pdbx_description
1 polymer ?
#
loop_
_entity_poly.entity_id
_entity_poly.type
_entity_poly.pdbx_seq_one_letter_code
_entity_poly.pdbx_strand_id
1 'polypeptide(L)'
;MRASQLTALLVLPLFTACSGGESNKDPVAEAKFQNEKRIGNEDITAKQERDAEFMVTAANRGLFDLEISQIAKRKATSPDVKYVAEAVASQHGPMQAELKSLAEKKSIVLPASLGGDQAKLVGELTALNGTAFDRKYLELLEETHKKGVDEFDDMSEDAYDGDIRALAAKYLPTLKSHREAADQAADKLPK
;
A
#
# COMPACT_ATOMS: atom_id res chain seq x y z
N MET A 1 68.32 -30.84 -21.65
CA MET A 1 67.34 -29.74 -21.73
C MET A 1 66.56 -29.74 -20.42
N ARG A 2 66.76 -28.74 -19.56
CA ARG A 2 66.15 -28.67 -18.21
C ARG A 2 64.80 -27.97 -18.32
N ALA A 3 63.73 -28.61 -17.87
CA ALA A 3 62.41 -28.02 -17.77
C ALA A 3 62.34 -27.10 -16.55
N SER A 4 62.13 -25.80 -16.78
CA SER A 4 61.79 -24.84 -15.72
C SER A 4 60.37 -25.10 -15.23
N GLN A 5 60.21 -25.41 -13.95
CA GLN A 5 58.93 -25.36 -13.27
C GLN A 5 58.59 -23.90 -12.95
N LEU A 6 57.56 -23.37 -13.61
CA LEU A 6 56.92 -22.11 -13.20
C LEU A 6 55.91 -22.42 -12.10
N THR A 7 56.27 -22.10 -10.86
CA THR A 7 55.33 -22.09 -9.74
C THR A 7 54.44 -20.85 -9.88
N ALA A 8 53.23 -21.03 -10.37
CA ALA A 8 52.20 -19.99 -10.35
C ALA A 8 51.67 -19.87 -8.91
N LEU A 9 52.10 -18.85 -8.17
CA LEU A 9 51.45 -18.44 -6.92
C LEU A 9 50.10 -17.79 -7.29
N LEU A 10 49.02 -18.56 -7.15
CA LEU A 10 47.66 -18.06 -7.24
C LEU A 10 47.31 -17.41 -5.88
N VAL A 11 47.53 -16.10 -5.75
CA VAL A 11 47.02 -15.33 -4.62
C VAL A 11 45.52 -15.12 -4.83
N LEU A 12 44.71 -15.95 -4.18
CA LEU A 12 43.26 -15.71 -4.08
C LEU A 12 43.02 -14.44 -3.25
N PRO A 13 42.40 -13.39 -3.80
CA PRO A 13 41.87 -12.33 -2.96
C PRO A 13 40.69 -12.90 -2.18
N LEU A 14 40.87 -13.06 -0.87
CA LEU A 14 39.78 -13.25 0.09
C LEU A 14 38.97 -11.96 0.12
N PHE A 15 38.05 -11.80 -0.83
CA PHE A 15 36.95 -10.87 -0.65
C PHE A 15 36.07 -11.45 0.45
N THR A 16 36.22 -10.85 1.62
CA THR A 16 35.37 -11.01 2.79
C THR A 16 33.94 -10.78 2.31
N ALA A 17 33.15 -11.84 2.29
CA ALA A 17 31.71 -11.74 2.17
C ALA A 17 31.23 -10.96 3.40
N CYS A 18 31.07 -9.65 3.25
CA CYS A 18 30.26 -8.87 4.16
C CYS A 18 28.83 -9.37 3.99
N SER A 19 28.43 -10.32 4.85
CA SER A 19 27.03 -10.63 5.10
C SER A 19 26.40 -9.42 5.75
N GLY A 20 26.09 -8.40 4.95
CA GLY A 20 25.07 -7.42 5.33
C GLY A 20 23.76 -8.17 5.34
N GLY A 21 23.28 -8.56 6.51
CA GLY A 21 21.97 -9.16 6.65
C GLY A 21 20.94 -8.24 5.99
N GLU A 22 20.25 -8.74 4.98
CA GLU A 22 19.02 -8.12 4.48
C GLU A 22 18.05 -8.05 5.65
N SER A 23 18.05 -6.92 6.35
CA SER A 23 16.98 -6.61 7.28
C SER A 23 15.70 -6.63 6.46
N ASN A 24 14.79 -7.53 6.83
CA ASN A 24 13.43 -7.63 6.32
C ASN A 24 12.65 -6.36 6.73
N LYS A 25 12.99 -5.22 6.11
CA LYS A 25 12.43 -3.92 6.43
C LYS A 25 11.01 -3.83 5.91
N ASP A 26 10.15 -3.19 6.69
CA ASP A 26 8.77 -2.92 6.30
C ASP A 26 8.72 -2.20 4.93
N PRO A 27 7.94 -2.71 3.95
CA PRO A 27 7.91 -2.14 2.59
C PRO A 27 7.46 -0.68 2.53
N VAL A 28 6.58 -0.26 3.43
CA VAL A 28 6.07 1.11 3.50
C VAL A 28 7.13 2.03 4.06
N ALA A 29 7.77 1.62 5.16
CA ALA A 29 8.86 2.38 5.77
C ALA A 29 10.05 2.56 4.81
N GLU A 30 10.41 1.51 4.07
CA GLU A 30 11.49 1.59 3.07
C GLU A 30 11.11 2.53 1.92
N ALA A 31 9.88 2.47 1.40
CA ALA A 31 9.43 3.38 0.35
C ALA A 31 9.45 4.85 0.81
N LYS A 32 8.96 5.14 2.03
CA LYS A 32 9.04 6.49 2.62
C LYS A 32 10.49 6.97 2.73
N PHE A 33 11.36 6.14 3.31
CA PHE A 33 12.78 6.48 3.48
C PHE A 33 13.50 6.77 2.15
N GLN A 34 13.24 5.98 1.11
CA GLN A 34 13.84 6.21 -0.20
C GLN A 34 13.36 7.52 -0.84
N ASN A 35 12.06 7.83 -0.70
CA ASN A 35 11.51 9.09 -1.19
C ASN A 35 12.09 10.29 -0.43
N GLU A 36 12.10 10.26 0.91
CA GLU A 36 12.69 11.30 1.76
C GLU A 36 14.16 11.54 1.43
N LYS A 37 14.97 10.48 1.29
CA LYS A 37 16.39 10.61 0.95
C LYS A 37 16.58 11.21 -0.44
N ARG A 38 15.79 10.81 -1.44
CA ARG A 38 15.86 11.41 -2.77
C ARG A 38 15.50 12.89 -2.68
N ILE A 39 14.41 13.19 -1.98
CA ILE A 39 13.84 14.53 -1.88
C ILE A 39 14.78 15.48 -1.13
N GLY A 40 15.32 15.08 0.03
CA GLY A 40 16.23 15.92 0.81
C GLY A 40 17.61 16.15 0.19
N ASN A 41 17.97 15.44 -0.89
CA ASN A 41 19.21 15.68 -1.64
C ASN A 41 19.02 16.69 -2.79
N GLU A 42 17.80 17.09 -3.09
CA GLU A 42 17.51 18.20 -4.01
C GLU A 42 16.95 19.38 -3.18
N ASP A 43 16.98 20.63 -3.65
CA ASP A 43 16.44 21.80 -2.91
C ASP A 43 14.89 21.81 -2.93
N ILE A 44 14.28 20.75 -2.38
CA ILE A 44 12.85 20.44 -2.49
C ILE A 44 12.08 20.95 -1.27
N THR A 45 10.80 21.31 -1.48
CA THR A 45 9.91 21.81 -0.41
C THR A 45 9.29 20.68 0.42
N ALA A 46 8.98 20.96 1.69
CA ALA A 46 8.21 20.06 2.57
C ALA A 46 6.85 19.61 1.97
N LYS A 47 6.29 20.39 1.03
CA LYS A 47 5.05 20.01 0.35
C LYS A 47 5.24 18.83 -0.61
N GLN A 48 6.42 18.68 -1.22
CA GLN A 48 6.71 17.56 -2.12
C GLN A 48 7.01 16.27 -1.34
N GLU A 49 7.57 16.38 -0.13
CA GLU A 49 7.66 15.25 0.81
C GLU A 49 6.27 14.74 1.18
N ARG A 50 5.35 15.67 1.54
CA ARG A 50 3.95 15.34 1.83
C ARG A 50 3.25 14.66 0.64
N ASP A 51 3.48 15.13 -0.58
CA ASP A 51 2.96 14.49 -1.80
C ASP A 51 3.45 13.04 -1.94
N ALA A 52 4.74 12.80 -1.72
CA ALA A 52 5.32 11.45 -1.80
C ALA A 52 4.81 10.53 -0.67
N GLU A 53 4.67 11.07 0.55
CA GLU A 53 4.12 10.34 1.68
C GLU A 53 2.67 9.91 1.40
N PHE A 54 1.83 10.83 0.91
CA PHE A 54 0.46 10.52 0.51
C PHE A 54 0.39 9.40 -0.53
N MET A 55 1.22 9.47 -1.57
CA MET A 55 1.23 8.44 -2.62
C MET A 55 1.59 7.06 -2.04
N VAL A 56 2.54 7.00 -1.11
CA VAL A 56 2.93 5.76 -0.41
C VAL A 56 1.80 5.23 0.48
N THR A 57 1.17 6.08 1.29
CA THR A 57 0.10 5.65 2.18
C THR A 57 -1.15 5.22 1.40
N ALA A 58 -1.54 5.98 0.37
CA ALA A 58 -2.65 5.66 -0.52
C ALA A 58 -2.43 4.34 -1.27
N ALA A 59 -1.20 4.07 -1.75
CA ALA A 59 -0.86 2.81 -2.39
C ALA A 59 -1.01 1.61 -1.44
N ASN A 60 -0.46 1.72 -0.23
CA ASN A 60 -0.55 0.67 0.79
C ASN A 60 -2.01 0.41 1.21
N ARG A 61 -2.78 1.49 1.43
CA ARG A 61 -4.21 1.45 1.69
C ARG A 61 -4.99 0.73 0.59
N GLY A 62 -4.73 1.09 -0.66
CA GLY A 62 -5.37 0.49 -1.82
C GLY A 62 -5.04 -1.00 -1.99
N LEU A 63 -3.82 -1.43 -1.65
CA LEU A 63 -3.46 -2.85 -1.61
C LEU A 63 -4.26 -3.59 -0.54
N PHE A 64 -4.38 -2.99 0.65
CA PHE A 64 -5.09 -3.59 1.77
C PHE A 64 -6.58 -3.76 1.47
N ASP A 65 -7.25 -2.69 1.03
CA ASP A 65 -8.67 -2.69 0.67
C ASP A 65 -8.98 -3.73 -0.42
N LEU A 66 -8.10 -3.85 -1.42
CA LEU A 66 -8.21 -4.85 -2.46
C LEU A 66 -8.08 -6.27 -1.86
N GLU A 67 -7.08 -6.51 -1.01
CA GLU A 67 -6.84 -7.83 -0.44
C GLU A 67 -7.99 -8.29 0.46
N ILE A 68 -8.41 -7.47 1.43
CA ILE A 68 -9.51 -7.81 2.34
C ILE A 68 -10.83 -8.01 1.58
N SER A 69 -11.06 -7.24 0.52
CA SER A 69 -12.28 -7.34 -0.30
C SER A 69 -12.27 -8.59 -1.18
N GLN A 70 -11.12 -9.00 -1.72
CA GLN A 70 -11.04 -10.29 -2.43
C GLN A 70 -11.29 -11.47 -1.49
N ILE A 71 -10.84 -11.39 -0.23
CA ILE A 71 -11.17 -12.40 0.78
C ILE A 71 -12.67 -12.38 1.09
N ALA A 72 -13.25 -11.20 1.31
CA ALA A 72 -14.66 -11.05 1.64
C ALA A 72 -15.60 -11.55 0.53
N LYS A 73 -15.28 -11.30 -0.74
CA LYS A 73 -16.04 -11.86 -1.88
C LYS A 73 -16.20 -13.39 -1.79
N ARG A 74 -15.19 -14.09 -1.27
CA ARG A 74 -15.20 -15.55 -1.13
C ARG A 74 -15.80 -16.02 0.18
N LYS A 75 -15.59 -15.27 1.26
CA LYS A 75 -15.77 -15.75 2.63
C LYS A 75 -16.97 -15.12 3.37
N ALA A 76 -17.43 -13.96 2.92
CA ALA A 76 -18.56 -13.29 3.56
C ALA A 76 -19.82 -14.14 3.51
N THR A 77 -20.67 -14.01 4.54
CA THR A 77 -21.95 -14.72 4.62
C THR A 77 -23.14 -13.83 4.29
N SER A 78 -23.04 -12.53 4.61
CA SER A 78 -24.04 -11.53 4.27
C SER A 78 -23.99 -11.16 2.77
N PRO A 79 -25.13 -11.16 2.07
CA PRO A 79 -25.23 -10.65 0.70
C PRO A 79 -24.80 -9.18 0.57
N ASP A 80 -25.16 -8.32 1.53
CA ASP A 80 -24.76 -6.91 1.54
C ASP A 80 -23.23 -6.77 1.67
N VAL A 81 -22.60 -7.59 2.51
CA VAL A 81 -21.13 -7.57 2.66
C VAL A 81 -20.42 -8.04 1.39
N LYS A 82 -20.95 -9.07 0.71
CA LYS A 82 -20.41 -9.50 -0.59
C LYS A 82 -20.52 -8.39 -1.63
N TYR A 83 -21.65 -7.70 -1.68
CA TYR A 83 -21.86 -6.59 -2.61
C TYR A 83 -20.85 -5.46 -2.37
N VAL A 84 -20.65 -5.05 -1.11
CA VAL A 84 -19.63 -4.05 -0.74
C VAL A 84 -18.25 -4.51 -1.19
N ALA A 85 -17.87 -5.76 -0.91
CA ALA A 85 -16.58 -6.31 -1.28
C ALA A 85 -16.35 -6.40 -2.79
N GLU A 86 -17.38 -6.69 -3.58
CA GLU A 86 -17.32 -6.64 -5.03
C GLU A 86 -17.09 -5.23 -5.56
N ALA A 87 -17.82 -4.25 -5.03
CA ALA A 87 -17.67 -2.85 -5.40
C ALA A 87 -16.25 -2.32 -5.10
N VAL A 88 -15.75 -2.53 -3.89
CA VAL A 88 -14.41 -2.10 -3.46
C VAL A 88 -13.33 -2.75 -4.32
N ALA A 89 -13.38 -4.08 -4.49
CA ALA A 89 -12.39 -4.78 -5.30
C ALA A 89 -12.39 -4.34 -6.78
N SER A 90 -13.55 -3.99 -7.33
CA SER A 90 -13.67 -3.52 -8.71
C SER A 90 -13.10 -2.11 -8.91
N GLN A 91 -13.20 -1.24 -7.90
CA GLN A 91 -12.85 0.18 -8.03
C GLN A 91 -11.41 0.48 -7.58
N HIS A 92 -10.88 -0.29 -6.63
CA HIS A 92 -9.48 -0.14 -6.18
C HIS A 92 -8.45 -0.64 -7.21
N GLY A 93 -8.81 -1.59 -8.09
CA GLY A 93 -7.90 -2.08 -9.15
C GLY A 93 -7.44 -0.96 -10.11
N PRO A 94 -8.38 -0.23 -10.75
CA PRO A 94 -8.04 0.91 -11.61
C PRO A 94 -7.31 2.03 -10.85
N MET A 95 -7.73 2.34 -9.61
CA MET A 95 -7.08 3.35 -8.77
C MET A 95 -5.61 3.04 -8.53
N GLN A 96 -5.30 1.78 -8.20
CA GLN A 96 -3.91 1.34 -7.99
C GLN A 96 -3.05 1.43 -9.26
N ALA A 97 -3.63 1.12 -10.41
CA ALA A 97 -2.93 1.24 -11.69
C ALA A 97 -2.60 2.71 -12.03
N GLU A 98 -3.55 3.62 -11.80
CA GLU A 98 -3.33 5.05 -12.00
C GLU A 98 -2.32 5.63 -11.01
N LEU A 99 -2.41 5.27 -9.73
CA LEU A 99 -1.48 5.67 -8.69
C LEU A 99 -0.05 5.21 -9.02
N LYS A 100 0.12 3.95 -9.45
CA LYS A 100 1.41 3.43 -9.89
C LYS A 100 1.97 4.20 -11.10
N SER A 101 1.16 4.44 -12.12
CA SER A 101 1.60 5.19 -13.31
C SER A 101 2.02 6.62 -12.95
N LEU A 102 1.29 7.26 -12.03
CA LEU A 102 1.65 8.60 -11.57
C LEU A 102 2.96 8.57 -10.76
N ALA A 103 3.11 7.61 -9.85
CA ALA A 103 4.33 7.48 -9.06
C ALA A 103 5.57 7.27 -9.93
N GLU A 104 5.48 6.44 -10.98
CA GLU A 104 6.55 6.25 -11.96
C GLU A 104 6.93 7.57 -12.65
N LYS A 105 5.94 8.36 -13.11
CA LYS A 105 6.17 9.67 -13.74
C LYS A 105 6.83 10.68 -12.80
N LYS A 106 6.50 10.62 -11.51
CA LYS A 106 7.02 11.53 -10.48
C LYS A 106 8.26 11.01 -9.77
N SER A 107 8.77 9.84 -10.19
CA SER A 107 9.91 9.16 -9.53
C SER A 107 9.67 8.99 -8.02
N ILE A 108 8.44 8.65 -7.66
CA ILE A 108 8.03 8.29 -6.30
C ILE A 108 8.07 6.77 -6.19
N VAL A 109 8.79 6.26 -5.20
CA VAL A 109 8.82 4.84 -4.87
C VAL A 109 7.56 4.49 -4.09
N LEU A 110 6.83 3.47 -4.55
CA LEU A 110 5.68 2.91 -3.86
C LEU A 110 6.07 1.61 -3.13
N PRO A 111 5.33 1.22 -2.07
CA PRO A 111 5.54 -0.06 -1.42
C PRO A 111 5.24 -1.21 -2.39
N ALA A 112 6.13 -2.22 -2.41
CA ALA A 112 6.00 -3.39 -3.27
C ALA A 112 4.95 -4.41 -2.77
N SER A 113 4.60 -4.34 -1.49
CA SER A 113 3.61 -5.18 -0.82
C SER A 113 3.06 -4.45 0.40
N LEU A 114 2.09 -5.06 1.10
CA LEU A 114 1.56 -4.52 2.35
C LEU A 114 2.65 -4.29 3.40
N GLY A 115 2.51 -3.20 4.14
CA GLY A 115 3.20 -3.01 5.41
C GLY A 115 2.78 -4.03 6.47
N GLY A 116 3.64 -4.27 7.45
CA GLY A 116 3.49 -5.31 8.46
C GLY A 116 2.20 -5.20 9.28
N ASP A 117 1.79 -3.97 9.62
CA ASP A 117 0.56 -3.74 10.38
C ASP A 117 -0.70 -4.18 9.60
N GLN A 118 -0.78 -3.82 8.32
CA GLN A 118 -1.91 -4.22 7.47
C GLN A 118 -1.87 -5.71 7.15
N ALA A 119 -0.69 -6.29 6.91
CA ALA A 119 -0.54 -7.73 6.72
C ALA A 119 -1.03 -8.52 7.96
N LYS A 120 -0.78 -8.00 9.17
CA LYS A 120 -1.31 -8.58 10.41
C LYS A 120 -2.84 -8.54 10.46
N LEU A 121 -3.46 -7.42 10.10
CA LEU A 121 -4.92 -7.28 10.06
C LEU A 121 -5.57 -8.23 9.05
N VAL A 122 -4.93 -8.50 7.90
CA VAL A 122 -5.36 -9.56 6.97
C VAL A 122 -5.35 -10.93 7.66
N GLY A 123 -4.29 -11.24 8.41
CA GLY A 123 -4.21 -12.47 9.21
C GLY A 123 -5.34 -12.61 10.22
N GLU A 124 -5.63 -11.54 10.96
CA GLU A 124 -6.74 -11.51 11.93
C GLU A 124 -8.10 -11.70 11.25
N LEU A 125 -8.35 -11.02 10.13
CA LEU A 125 -9.59 -11.15 9.37
C LEU A 125 -9.79 -12.58 8.86
N THR A 126 -8.75 -13.21 8.30
CA THR A 126 -8.86 -14.55 7.72
C THR A 126 -9.13 -15.65 8.74
N ALA A 127 -8.78 -15.43 10.01
CA ALA A 127 -9.07 -16.36 11.11
C ALA A 127 -10.55 -16.40 11.53
N LEU A 128 -11.32 -15.35 11.23
CA LEU A 128 -12.75 -15.24 11.59
C LEU A 128 -13.64 -15.97 10.58
N ASN A 129 -14.90 -16.25 10.92
CA ASN A 129 -15.89 -16.84 10.02
C ASN A 129 -17.30 -16.30 10.30
N GLY A 130 -18.22 -16.48 9.34
CA GLY A 130 -19.62 -16.09 9.49
C GLY A 130 -19.81 -14.61 9.82
N THR A 131 -20.77 -14.29 10.69
CA THR A 131 -21.06 -12.91 11.10
C THR A 131 -19.87 -12.20 11.74
N ALA A 132 -18.97 -12.92 12.44
CA ALA A 132 -17.76 -12.31 13.00
C ALA A 132 -16.78 -11.86 11.91
N PHE A 133 -16.65 -12.65 10.83
CA PHE A 133 -15.88 -12.25 9.66
C PHE A 133 -16.51 -11.04 8.97
N ASP A 134 -17.82 -11.10 8.72
CA ASP A 134 -18.57 -10.02 8.06
C ASP A 134 -18.41 -8.69 8.82
N ARG A 135 -18.56 -8.72 10.15
CA ARG A 135 -18.39 -7.54 11.01
C ARG A 135 -16.96 -6.99 10.95
N LYS A 136 -15.94 -7.86 11.06
CA LYS A 136 -14.55 -7.40 11.05
C LYS A 136 -14.15 -6.81 9.70
N TYR A 137 -14.62 -7.39 8.60
CA TYR A 137 -14.38 -6.83 7.27
C TYR A 137 -14.92 -5.39 7.16
N LEU A 138 -16.18 -5.17 7.58
CA LEU A 138 -16.79 -3.84 7.51
C LEU A 138 -16.09 -2.83 8.43
N GLU A 139 -15.71 -3.24 9.65
CA GLU A 139 -14.95 -2.40 10.58
C GLU A 139 -13.62 -1.94 9.98
N LEU A 140 -12.86 -2.86 9.38
CA LEU A 140 -11.59 -2.55 8.72
C LEU A 140 -11.80 -1.63 7.52
N LEU A 141 -12.84 -1.87 6.73
CA LEU A 141 -13.16 -1.06 5.55
C LEU A 141 -13.56 0.37 5.95
N GLU A 142 -14.42 0.52 6.97
CA GLU A 142 -14.84 1.82 7.50
C GLU A 142 -13.65 2.60 8.05
N GLU A 143 -12.79 2.00 8.87
CA GLU A 143 -11.60 2.66 9.40
C GLU A 143 -10.68 3.13 8.27
N THR A 144 -10.48 2.25 7.29
CA THR A 144 -9.59 2.52 6.16
C THR A 144 -10.14 3.63 5.28
N HIS A 145 -11.44 3.64 5.00
CA HIS A 145 -12.08 4.67 4.19
C HIS A 145 -12.29 5.98 4.93
N LYS A 146 -12.46 5.99 6.26
CA LYS A 146 -12.49 7.22 7.05
C LYS A 146 -11.16 7.98 6.89
N LYS A 147 -10.04 7.30 7.19
CA LYS A 147 -8.69 7.88 7.03
C LYS A 147 -8.40 8.25 5.57
N GLY A 148 -8.81 7.40 4.62
CA GLY A 148 -8.62 7.67 3.19
C GLY A 148 -9.41 8.86 2.68
N VAL A 149 -10.66 9.05 3.13
CA VAL A 149 -11.46 10.22 2.78
C VAL A 149 -10.79 11.49 3.29
N ASP A 150 -10.34 11.52 4.55
CA ASP A 150 -9.67 12.69 5.13
C ASP A 150 -8.39 13.04 4.33
N GLU A 151 -7.53 12.05 4.07
CA GLU A 151 -6.29 12.25 3.29
C GLU A 151 -6.57 12.69 1.84
N PHE A 152 -7.59 12.14 1.18
CA PHE A 152 -7.90 12.49 -0.21
C PHE A 152 -8.58 13.85 -0.33
N ASP A 153 -9.39 14.25 0.65
CA ASP A 153 -10.00 15.59 0.74
C ASP A 153 -8.88 16.63 0.85
N ASP A 154 -8.00 16.47 1.84
CA ASP A 154 -6.84 17.33 2.05
C ASP A 154 -5.93 17.44 0.83
N MET A 155 -5.60 16.30 0.18
CA MET A 155 -4.69 16.30 -0.97
C MET A 155 -5.36 16.79 -2.26
N SER A 156 -6.69 16.75 -2.33
CA SER A 156 -7.44 17.33 -3.45
C SER A 156 -7.39 18.86 -3.48
N GLU A 157 -7.05 19.48 -2.35
CA GLU A 157 -6.91 20.92 -2.21
C GLU A 157 -5.42 21.33 -2.17
N ASP A 158 -4.62 20.65 -1.34
CA ASP A 158 -3.33 21.14 -0.89
C ASP A 158 -2.10 20.42 -1.47
N ALA A 159 -2.28 19.38 -2.28
CA ALA A 159 -1.14 18.73 -2.93
C ALA A 159 -0.35 19.74 -3.77
N TYR A 160 0.99 19.64 -3.70
CA TYR A 160 1.86 20.55 -4.44
C TYR A 160 1.79 20.26 -5.94
N ASP A 161 1.92 18.98 -6.30
CA ASP A 161 1.83 18.51 -7.66
C ASP A 161 0.38 18.47 -8.15
N GLY A 162 0.12 19.12 -9.29
CA GLY A 162 -1.21 19.23 -9.86
C GLY A 162 -1.82 17.89 -10.28
N ASP A 163 -1.02 16.90 -10.66
CA ASP A 163 -1.51 15.58 -11.04
C ASP A 163 -1.89 14.75 -9.81
N ILE A 164 -1.13 14.87 -8.71
CA ILE A 164 -1.47 14.24 -7.43
C ILE A 164 -2.76 14.85 -6.88
N ARG A 165 -2.89 16.18 -6.94
CA ARG A 165 -4.13 16.88 -6.57
C ARG A 165 -5.33 16.37 -7.37
N ALA A 166 -5.18 16.25 -8.69
CA ALA A 166 -6.24 15.78 -9.57
C ALA A 166 -6.62 14.30 -9.30
N LEU A 167 -5.64 13.44 -9.02
CA LEU A 167 -5.88 12.05 -8.64
C LEU A 167 -6.68 11.96 -7.34
N ALA A 168 -6.29 12.74 -6.32
CA ALA A 168 -7.00 12.78 -5.05
C ALA A 168 -8.45 13.24 -5.23
N ALA A 169 -8.68 14.34 -5.95
CA ALA A 169 -10.02 14.85 -6.26
C ALA A 169 -10.89 13.83 -7.02
N LYS A 170 -10.29 13.08 -7.95
CA LYS A 170 -10.99 12.09 -8.77
C LYS A 170 -11.53 10.92 -7.96
N TYR A 171 -10.76 10.41 -6.99
CA TYR A 171 -11.12 9.20 -6.24
C TYR A 171 -11.84 9.46 -4.92
N LEU A 172 -11.80 10.69 -4.42
CA LEU A 172 -12.50 11.10 -3.19
C LEU A 172 -13.99 10.70 -3.17
N PRO A 173 -14.80 10.89 -4.23
CA PRO A 173 -16.21 10.49 -4.21
C PRO A 173 -16.40 8.96 -4.09
N THR A 174 -15.51 8.19 -4.70
CA THR A 174 -15.52 6.72 -4.59
C THR A 174 -15.27 6.28 -3.15
N LEU A 175 -14.27 6.86 -2.49
CA LEU A 175 -13.97 6.52 -1.10
C LEU A 175 -15.13 6.90 -0.15
N LYS A 176 -15.79 8.05 -0.38
CA LYS A 176 -16.99 8.45 0.36
C LYS A 176 -18.15 7.44 0.15
N SER A 177 -18.36 6.99 -1.09
CA SER A 177 -19.39 6.00 -1.44
C SER A 177 -19.12 4.62 -0.80
N HIS A 178 -17.87 4.15 -0.81
CA HIS A 178 -17.49 2.90 -0.16
C HIS A 178 -17.72 2.92 1.35
N ARG A 179 -17.37 4.01 2.01
CA ARG A 179 -17.65 4.20 3.44
C ARG A 179 -19.14 4.11 3.74
N GLU A 180 -19.96 4.84 2.99
CA GLU A 180 -21.41 4.82 3.18
C GLU A 180 -21.99 3.41 2.96
N ALA A 181 -21.53 2.70 1.94
CA ALA A 181 -21.95 1.33 1.68
C ALA A 181 -21.53 0.36 2.81
N ALA A 182 -20.36 0.56 3.41
CA ALA A 182 -19.88 -0.21 4.55
C ALA A 182 -20.76 0.02 5.79
N ASP A 183 -21.07 1.28 6.11
CA ASP A 183 -21.94 1.67 7.22
C ASP A 183 -23.34 1.05 7.07
N GLN A 184 -23.94 1.17 5.86
CA GLN A 184 -25.25 0.59 5.56
C GLN A 184 -25.27 -0.94 5.66
N ALA A 185 -24.18 -1.61 5.27
CA ALA A 185 -24.07 -3.06 5.41
C ALA A 185 -23.91 -3.47 6.89
N ALA A 186 -23.22 -2.66 7.69
CA ALA A 186 -22.99 -2.94 9.11
C ALA A 186 -24.30 -2.88 9.90
N ASP A 187 -25.16 -1.91 9.61
CA ASP A 187 -26.48 -1.75 10.24
C ASP A 187 -27.43 -2.94 10.01
N LYS A 188 -27.22 -3.69 8.93
CA LYS A 188 -28.03 -4.87 8.58
C LYS A 188 -27.51 -6.17 9.17
N LEU A 189 -26.30 -6.17 9.74
CA LEU A 189 -25.77 -7.38 10.38
C LEU A 189 -26.56 -7.71 11.66
N PRO A 190 -26.75 -9.01 11.97
CA PRO A 190 -27.27 -9.42 13.27
C PRO A 190 -26.47 -8.78 14.40
N LYS A 191 -27.15 -8.35 15.47
CA LYS A 191 -26.49 -7.81 16.68
C LYS A 191 -25.73 -8.92 17.40
#